data_AF-A0A3C0AZ01-F1
#
_entry.id   AF-A0A3C0AZ01-F1
#
_cell.length_a   1.000
_cell.length_b   1.000
_cell.length_c   1.000
_cell.angle_alpha   90.00
_cell.angle_beta   90.00
_cell.angle_gamma   90.00
#
_symmetry.space_group_name_H-M   'P 1'
#
loop_
_entity.id
_entity.type
_entity.pdbx_description
1 polymer ?
#
loop_
_entity_poly.entity_id
_entity_poly.type
_entity_poly.pdbx_seq_one_letter_code
_entity_poly.pdbx_strand_id
1 'polypeptide(L)' 'MYAIVEIAGQQFKVSKDLKVYVHRLTNEEGTKVSFDKVYLLD' A
#
# COMPACT_ATOMS: atom_id res chain seq x y z
N MET A 1 -13.83 0.65 -6.19
CA MET A 1 -13.11 -0.38 -5.44
C MET A 1 -11.86 0.23 -4.80
N TYR A 2 -11.80 0.30 -3.48
CA TYR A 2 -10.68 0.74 -2.66
C TYR A 2 -10.34 -0.31 -1.61
N ALA A 3 -9.08 -0.32 -1.18
CA ALA A 3 -8.61 -1.17 -0.09
C ALA A 3 -7.95 -0.31 0.99
N ILE A 4 -7.96 -0.79 2.22
CA ILE A 4 -7.15 -0.22 3.31
C ILE A 4 -6.04 -1.20 3.63
N VAL A 5 -4.78 -0.78 3.49
CA VAL A 5 -3.60 -1.62 3.69
C VAL A 5 -2.65 -1.01 4.70
N GLU A 6 -1.92 -1.84 5.45
CA GLU A 6 -0.85 -1.38 6.34
C GLU A 6 0.49 -1.34 5.61
N ILE A 7 1.12 -0.16 5.56
CA ILE A 7 2.46 0.05 4.99
C ILE A 7 3.32 0.73 6.05
N ALA A 8 4.41 0.07 6.45
CA ALA A 8 5.34 0.57 7.46
C ALA A 8 4.67 1.00 8.80
N GLY A 9 3.63 0.28 9.23
CA GLY A 9 2.90 0.55 10.48
C GLY A 9 1.84 1.65 10.39
N GLN A 10 1.58 2.20 9.21
CA GLN A 10 0.51 3.17 8.95
C GLN A 10 -0.51 2.62 7.95
N GLN A 11 -1.77 3.01 8.11
CA GLN A 11 -2.85 2.57 7.23
C GLN A 11 -3.00 3.54 6.06
N PHE A 12 -3.09 2.99 4.86
CA PHE A 12 -3.29 3.74 3.62
C PHE A 12 -4.51 3.24 2.88
N LYS A 13 -5.36 4.18 2.46
CA LYS A 13 -6.43 3.92 1.50
C LYS A 13 -5.82 3.89 0.10
N VAL A 14 -5.90 2.75 -0.58
CA VAL A 14 -5.41 2.54 -1.94
C VAL A 14 -6.58 2.24 -2.88
N SER A 15 -6.46 2.65 -4.13
CA SER A 15 -7.40 2.30 -5.19
C SER A 15 -6.65 2.10 -6.50
N LYS A 16 -7.30 1.47 -7.49
CA LYS A 16 -6.71 1.32 -8.82
C LYS A 16 -6.32 2.71 -9.38
N ASP A 17 -5.13 2.79 -9.97
CA ASP A 17 -4.54 3.99 -10.58
C ASP A 17 -4.23 5.16 -9.62
N LEU A 18 -4.30 4.93 -8.29
CA LEU A 18 -3.94 5.92 -7.28
C LEU A 18 -2.44 5.86 -6.94
N LYS A 19 -1.78 7.01 -6.98
CA LYS A 19 -0.42 7.18 -6.43
C LYS A 19 -0.54 7.63 -4.97
N VAL A 20 0.09 6.88 -4.06
CA VAL A 20 0.16 7.21 -2.63
C VAL A 20 1.61 7.44 -2.22
N TYR A 21 1.84 8.44 -1.36
CA TYR A 21 3.14 8.66 -0.76
C TYR A 21 3.17 7.94 0.59
N VAL A 22 4.13 7.04 0.74
CA VAL A 22 4.32 6.21 1.93
C VAL A 22 5.71 6.46 2.51
N HIS A 23 5.96 5.90 3.70
CA HIS A 23 7.31 5.89 4.25
C HIS A 23 8.28 5.11 3.35
N ARG A 24 9.57 5.47 3.44
CA ARG A 24 10.64 4.84 2.68
C ARG A 24 10.60 3.32 2.86
N LEU A 25 10.35 2.61 1.76
CA LEU A 25 10.43 1.16 1.69
C LEU A 25 11.88 0.74 1.48
N THR A 26 12.25 -0.44 1.99
CA THR A 26 13.60 -1.02 1.82
C THR A 26 13.78 -1.66 0.45
N ASN A 27 12.71 -1.78 -0.34
CA ASN A 27 12.70 -2.38 -1.68
C ASN A 27 13.32 -1.45 -2.73
N GLU A 28 13.83 -2.05 -3.80
CA GLU A 28 14.37 -1.31 -4.95
C GLU A 28 13.26 -0.65 -5.79
N GLU A 29 13.59 0.48 -6.40
CA GLU A 29 12.68 1.21 -7.29
C GLU A 29 12.23 0.33 -8.47
N GLY A 30 10.93 0.38 -8.80
CA GLY A 30 10.36 -0.41 -9.90
C GLY A 30 10.03 -1.87 -9.55
N THR A 31 10.41 -2.34 -8.36
CA THR A 31 10.06 -3.68 -7.90
C THR A 31 8.61 -3.74 -7.42
N LYS A 32 7.91 -4.85 -7.71
CA LYS A 32 6.58 -5.12 -7.16
C LYS A 32 6.71 -5.51 -5.68
N VAL A 33 5.97 -4.81 -4.82
CA VAL A 33 5.92 -5.11 -3.38
C VAL A 33 4.54 -5.64 -3.05
N SER A 34 4.47 -6.65 -2.18
CA SER A 34 3.23 -7.23 -1.68
C SER A 34 3.08 -6.92 -0.19
N PHE A 35 1.86 -6.58 0.24
CA PHE A 35 1.53 -6.30 1.63
C PHE A 35 0.46 -7.30 2.09
N ASP A 36 0.72 -8.00 3.19
CA ASP A 36 -0.18 -9.06 3.67
C ASP A 36 -1.33 -8.54 4.51
N LYS A 37 -1.18 -7.34 5.11
CA LYS A 37 -2.18 -6.75 6.00
C LYS A 37 -3.14 -5.86 5.21
N VAL A 38 -4.30 -6.43 4.90
CA VAL A 38 -5.44 -5.73 4.31
C VAL A 38 -6.58 -5.68 5.33
N TYR A 39 -7.03 -4.47 5.68
CA TYR A 39 -8.08 -4.25 6.67
C TYR A 39 -9.48 -4.22 6.06
N LEU A 40 -9.61 -3.71 4.83
CA LEU A 40 -10.89 -3.56 4.15
C LEU A 40 -10.68 -3.64 2.65
N LEU A 41 -11.61 -4.31 1.96
CA LEU A 41 -11.72 -4.41 0.50
C LEU A 41 -13.18 -4.14 0.13
N ASP A 42 -13.42 -3.07 -0.64
CA ASP A 42 -14.74 -2.64 -1.12
C ASP A 42 -14.62 -2.13 -2.55
#